data_AF-A0A173WLW7-F1
#
_entry.id   AF-A0A173WLW7-F1
#
_cell.length_a   1.000
_cell.length_b   1.000
_cell.length_c   1.000
_cell.angle_alpha   90.00
_cell.angle_beta   90.00
_cell.angle_gamma   90.00
#
_symmetry.space_group_name_H-M   'P 1'
#
loop_
_entity.id
_entity.type
_entity.pdbx_description
1 polymer ?
#
loop_
_entity_poly.entity_id
_entity_poly.type
_entity_poly.pdbx_seq_one_letter_code
_entity_poly.pdbx_strand_id
1 'polypeptide(L)'
;MLKGIPAILSPQLLKVLCEMGHSDTLVIADGNFPSESIGRGGIVIRMDGHSAPEVLEAVLELFPLDSYISQPVSLMEVMSGDTVETPIWDTYEEIVKRCSGLEGSAIGHIERFAFYEEAKKAYAVIATGEKALYANILLQKGVV
;
A
#
# COMPACT_ATOMS: atom_id res chain seq x y z
N MET A 1 2.23 22.50 0.20
CA MET A 1 1.97 22.31 -1.25
C MET A 1 3.23 22.61 -2.03
N LEU A 2 3.79 21.59 -2.68
CA LEU A 2 4.98 21.69 -3.53
C LEU A 2 4.59 21.40 -4.98
N LYS A 3 5.35 21.93 -5.96
CA LYS A 3 5.09 21.66 -7.38
C LYS A 3 5.55 20.23 -7.71
N GLY A 4 4.71 19.44 -8.39
CA GLY A 4 5.03 18.08 -8.80
C GLY A 4 4.99 17.03 -7.66
N ILE A 5 4.37 17.35 -6.53
CA ILE A 5 4.18 16.43 -5.40
C ILE A 5 2.68 16.40 -5.07
N PRO A 6 2.04 15.22 -5.01
CA PRO A 6 0.62 15.12 -4.67
C PRO A 6 0.28 15.81 -3.34
N ALA A 7 -0.82 16.55 -3.37
CA ALA A 7 -1.23 17.44 -2.27
C ALA A 7 -1.50 16.74 -0.94
N ILE A 8 -1.93 15.48 -1.02
CA ILE A 8 -2.35 14.68 0.12
C ILE A 8 -1.17 14.08 0.89
N LEU A 9 0.03 14.07 0.29
CA LEU A 9 1.21 13.55 0.95
C LEU A 9 1.66 14.53 2.03
N SER A 10 1.45 14.14 3.28
CA SER A 10 1.93 14.91 4.43
C SER A 10 3.46 15.04 4.40
N PRO A 11 4.05 16.07 5.01
CA PRO A 11 5.51 16.20 5.08
C PRO A 11 6.20 14.97 5.70
N GLN A 12 5.55 14.31 6.67
CA GLN A 12 6.06 13.09 7.28
C GLN A 12 6.03 11.91 6.30
N LEU A 13 4.93 11.75 5.54
CA LEU A 13 4.85 10.69 4.54
C LEU A 13 5.88 10.88 3.44
N LEU A 14 6.06 12.11 2.96
CA LEU A 14 7.10 12.40 1.97
C LEU A 14 8.50 12.05 2.48
N LYS A 15 8.83 12.38 3.74
CA LYS A 15 10.09 11.98 4.38
C LYS A 15 10.26 10.46 4.39
N VAL A 16 9.22 9.72 4.81
CA VAL A 16 9.23 8.25 4.82
C VAL A 16 9.51 7.69 3.42
N LEU A 17 8.79 8.15 2.39
CA LEU A 17 9.01 7.70 1.02
C LEU A 17 10.45 7.97 0.55
N CYS A 18 11.06 9.08 0.96
CA CYS A 18 12.45 9.41 0.63
C CYS A 18 13.48 8.55 1.40
N GLU A 19 13.22 8.20 2.66
CA GLU A 19 14.14 7.44 3.50
C GLU A 19 14.15 5.94 3.20
N MET A 20 13.03 5.40 2.71
CA MET A 20 12.93 4.00 2.30
C MET A 20 13.97 3.66 1.23
N GLY A 21 14.68 2.55 1.42
CA GLY A 21 15.61 1.95 0.46
C GLY A 21 14.92 0.95 -0.47
N HIS A 22 15.71 0.35 -1.36
CA HIS A 22 15.24 -0.78 -2.17
C HIS A 22 14.82 -1.95 -1.27
N SER A 23 13.71 -2.59 -1.63
CA SER A 23 13.05 -3.70 -0.92
C SER A 23 12.37 -3.34 0.41
N ASP A 24 12.45 -2.09 0.89
CA ASP A 24 11.61 -1.67 2.00
C ASP A 24 10.13 -1.73 1.60
N THR A 25 9.28 -2.10 2.55
CA THR A 25 7.85 -2.26 2.33
C THR A 25 7.03 -1.19 3.05
N LEU A 26 5.90 -0.84 2.44
CA LEU A 26 4.94 0.14 2.94
C LEU A 26 3.54 -0.46 2.90
N VAL A 27 2.80 -0.34 3.99
CA VAL A 27 1.40 -0.78 4.03
C VAL A 27 0.48 0.41 3.85
N ILE A 28 -0.47 0.33 2.93
CA ILE A 28 -1.67 1.18 2.88
C ILE A 28 -2.80 0.36 3.49
N ALA A 29 -3.22 0.76 4.68
CA ALA A 29 -4.14 0.01 5.52
C ALA A 29 -5.56 0.57 5.40
N ASP A 30 -6.54 -0.33 5.29
CA ASP A 30 -7.96 0.01 5.33
C ASP A 30 -8.42 0.40 6.75
N GLY A 31 -9.65 0.90 6.87
CA GLY A 31 -10.20 1.38 8.14
C GLY A 31 -10.46 0.29 9.19
N ASN A 32 -10.44 -0.99 8.81
CA ASN A 32 -10.60 -2.13 9.73
C ASN A 32 -9.24 -2.74 10.12
N PHE A 33 -8.18 -2.41 9.40
CA PHE A 33 -6.85 -2.92 9.68
C PHE A 33 -6.34 -2.40 11.03
N PRO A 34 -5.71 -3.24 11.85
CA PRO A 34 -5.30 -2.86 13.20
C PRO A 34 -3.94 -2.12 13.18
N SER A 35 -3.85 -1.01 12.46
CA SER A 35 -2.62 -0.27 12.09
C SER A 35 -1.72 0.07 13.27
N GLU A 36 -2.28 0.55 14.38
CA GLU A 36 -1.52 0.92 15.58
C GLU A 36 -0.89 -0.28 16.29
N SER A 37 -1.51 -1.46 16.16
CA SER A 37 -0.99 -2.69 16.78
C SER A 37 0.06 -3.37 15.91
N ILE A 38 -0.16 -3.38 14.58
CA ILE A 38 0.76 -3.96 13.60
C ILE A 38 1.99 -3.07 13.41
N GLY A 39 1.80 -1.76 13.26
CA GLY A 39 2.88 -0.78 13.16
C GLY A 39 3.53 -0.41 14.49
N ARG A 40 3.27 -1.17 15.56
CA ARG A 40 3.81 -0.89 16.89
C ARG A 40 5.33 -0.91 16.86
N GLY A 41 5.95 0.17 17.31
CA GLY A 41 7.41 0.32 17.32
C GLY A 41 8.00 0.78 15.98
N GLY A 42 7.17 0.93 14.95
CA GLY A 42 7.51 1.52 13.66
C GLY A 42 6.81 2.86 13.43
N ILE A 43 6.65 3.23 12.17
CA ILE A 43 6.04 4.50 11.76
C ILE A 43 4.59 4.23 11.33
N VAL A 44 3.63 4.84 12.04
CA VAL A 44 2.22 4.86 11.64
C VAL A 44 1.85 6.28 11.24
N ILE A 45 1.33 6.45 10.02
CA ILE A 45 0.90 7.75 9.48
C ILE A 45 -0.61 7.71 9.28
N ARG A 46 -1.30 8.65 9.94
CA ARG A 46 -2.76 8.81 9.85
C ARG A 46 -3.16 9.56 8.59
N MET A 47 -4.06 8.97 7.81
CA MET A 47 -4.71 9.52 6.62
C MET A 47 -6.21 9.20 6.63
N ASP A 48 -6.85 9.32 7.80
CA ASP A 48 -8.23 8.94 8.09
C ASP A 48 -9.29 9.54 7.14
N GLY A 49 -8.99 10.69 6.50
CA GLY A 49 -9.88 11.36 5.56
C GLY A 49 -9.75 10.92 4.11
N HIS A 50 -8.83 9.99 3.81
CA HIS A 50 -8.48 9.58 2.45
C HIS A 50 -8.87 8.13 2.17
N SER A 51 -9.19 7.84 0.91
CA SER A 51 -9.43 6.48 0.44
C SER A 51 -8.09 5.79 0.11
N ALA A 52 -8.08 4.46 0.13
CA ALA A 52 -6.87 3.71 -0.22
C ALA A 52 -6.46 3.91 -1.70
N PRO A 53 -7.38 3.98 -2.68
CA PRO A 53 -7.04 4.32 -4.07
C PRO A 53 -6.37 5.69 -4.22
N GLU A 54 -6.88 6.72 -3.53
CA GLU A 54 -6.31 8.08 -3.57
C GLU A 54 -4.88 8.09 -3.03
N VAL A 55 -4.64 7.39 -1.91
CA VAL A 55 -3.31 7.25 -1.32
C VAL A 55 -2.39 6.43 -2.22
N LEU A 56 -2.86 5.33 -2.79
CA LEU A 56 -2.08 4.49 -3.70
C LEU A 56 -1.57 5.28 -4.90
N GLU A 57 -2.47 6.01 -5.58
CA GLU A 57 -2.10 6.82 -6.74
C GLU A 57 -1.06 7.89 -6.37
N ALA A 58 -1.28 8.62 -5.29
CA ALA A 58 -0.34 9.65 -4.83
C ALA A 58 1.04 9.08 -4.43
N VAL A 59 1.07 7.90 -3.80
CA VAL A 59 2.33 7.22 -3.45
C VAL A 59 3.07 6.80 -4.72
N LEU A 60 2.39 6.17 -5.67
CA LEU A 60 3.01 5.65 -6.90
C LEU A 60 3.51 6.73 -7.86
N GLU A 61 3.07 7.99 -7.74
CA GLU A 61 3.69 9.10 -8.48
C GLU A 61 5.17 9.33 -8.11
N LEU A 62 5.58 8.95 -6.89
CA LEU A 62 6.93 9.19 -6.37
C LEU A 62 7.67 7.91 -5.95
N PHE A 63 6.97 6.79 -5.87
CA PHE A 63 7.46 5.53 -5.32
C PHE A 63 7.65 4.50 -6.43
N PRO A 64 8.90 4.19 -6.85
CA PRO A 64 9.13 3.14 -7.83
C PRO A 64 8.79 1.79 -7.20
N LEU A 65 8.01 0.98 -7.90
CA LEU A 65 7.77 -0.42 -7.51
C LEU A 65 8.97 -1.30 -7.87
N ASP A 66 9.19 -2.34 -7.09
CA ASP A 66 10.30 -3.26 -7.29
C ASP A 66 10.15 -4.11 -8.56
N SER A 67 10.96 -3.81 -9.57
CA SER A 67 10.99 -4.53 -10.86
C SER A 67 11.78 -5.84 -10.82
N TYR A 68 12.46 -6.17 -9.71
CA TYR A 68 13.20 -7.43 -9.57
C TYR A 68 12.33 -8.59 -9.08
N ILE A 69 11.08 -8.30 -8.72
CA ILE A 69 10.07 -9.29 -8.34
C ILE A 69 8.83 -9.16 -9.22
N SER A 70 8.14 -10.26 -9.45
CA SER A 70 6.96 -10.28 -10.32
C SER A 70 5.76 -9.55 -9.71
N GLN A 71 5.64 -9.54 -8.37
CA GLN A 71 4.48 -9.03 -7.65
C GLN A 71 4.91 -8.08 -6.52
N PRO A 72 5.37 -6.85 -6.84
CA PRO A 72 5.77 -5.85 -5.84
C PRO A 72 4.60 -5.22 -5.09
N VAL A 73 3.36 -5.51 -5.50
CA VAL A 73 2.14 -5.15 -4.80
C VAL A 73 1.50 -6.42 -4.30
N SER A 74 1.08 -6.44 -3.03
CA SER A 74 0.40 -7.58 -2.43
C SER A 74 -0.90 -7.15 -1.76
N LEU A 75 -1.98 -7.86 -2.04
CA LEU A 75 -3.28 -7.72 -1.40
C LEU A 75 -3.51 -8.87 -0.42
N MET A 76 -4.40 -8.65 0.55
CA MET A 76 -4.82 -9.70 1.48
C MET A 76 -5.86 -10.60 0.81
N GLU A 77 -5.66 -11.92 0.82
CA GLU A 77 -6.64 -12.88 0.29
C GLU A 77 -7.98 -12.80 1.02
N VAL A 78 -9.06 -12.99 0.26
CA VAL A 78 -10.39 -13.25 0.84
C VAL A 78 -10.34 -14.58 1.58
N MET A 79 -10.80 -14.60 2.83
CA MET A 79 -10.75 -15.83 3.63
C MET A 79 -11.61 -16.94 3.01
N SER A 80 -11.14 -18.18 3.09
CA SER A 80 -11.91 -19.35 2.69
C SER A 80 -13.31 -19.37 3.31
N GLY A 81 -14.34 -19.37 2.47
CA GLY A 81 -15.75 -19.37 2.89
C GLY A 81 -16.39 -17.98 2.99
N ASP A 82 -15.61 -16.91 2.85
CA ASP A 82 -16.14 -15.57 2.64
C ASP A 82 -16.53 -15.40 1.16
N THR A 83 -17.64 -14.73 0.91
CA THR A 83 -18.24 -14.53 -0.43
C THR A 83 -18.31 -13.06 -0.80
N VAL A 84 -17.67 -12.20 -0.01
CA VAL A 84 -17.64 -10.77 -0.31
C VAL A 84 -16.92 -10.49 -1.61
N GLU A 85 -17.48 -9.57 -2.39
CA GLU A 85 -16.86 -9.06 -3.60
C GLU A 85 -15.81 -7.99 -3.24
N THR A 86 -14.72 -7.96 -4.00
CA THR A 86 -13.59 -7.04 -3.81
C THR A 86 -13.40 -6.12 -5.02
N PRO A 87 -14.40 -5.32 -5.44
CA PRO A 87 -14.30 -4.46 -6.63
C PRO A 87 -13.21 -3.39 -6.53
N ILE A 88 -12.73 -3.10 -5.31
CA ILE A 88 -11.60 -2.19 -5.10
C ILE A 88 -10.28 -2.74 -5.67
N TRP A 89 -10.15 -4.06 -5.84
CA TRP A 89 -8.97 -4.67 -6.42
C TRP A 89 -8.79 -4.30 -7.89
N ASP A 90 -9.89 -4.25 -8.66
CA ASP A 90 -9.86 -3.79 -10.06
C ASP A 90 -9.36 -2.34 -10.14
N THR A 91 -9.78 -1.49 -9.19
CA THR A 91 -9.30 -0.10 -9.10
C THR A 91 -7.80 -0.04 -8.82
N TYR A 92 -7.28 -0.91 -7.95
CA TYR A 92 -5.84 -0.99 -7.69
C TYR A 92 -5.06 -1.47 -8.91
N GLU A 93 -5.57 -2.47 -9.64
CA GLU A 93 -4.94 -2.95 -10.88
C GLU A 93 -4.82 -1.82 -11.92
N GLU A 94 -5.88 -1.04 -12.11
CA GLU A 94 -5.87 0.12 -13.01
C GLU A 94 -4.84 1.18 -12.61
N ILE A 95 -4.78 1.52 -11.31
CA ILE A 95 -3.82 2.49 -10.77
C ILE A 95 -2.39 1.98 -10.93
N VAL A 96 -2.11 0.74 -10.51
CA VAL A 96 -0.77 0.15 -10.59
C VAL A 96 -0.30 0.09 -12.05
N LYS A 97 -1.16 -0.34 -12.97
CA LYS A 97 -0.85 -0.40 -14.40
C LYS A 97 -0.54 0.99 -14.99
N ARG A 98 -1.30 2.01 -14.59
CA ARG A 98 -1.10 3.39 -15.05
C ARG A 98 0.19 4.01 -14.50
N CYS A 99 0.49 3.80 -13.23
CA CYS A 99 1.56 4.52 -12.53
C CYS A 99 2.92 3.81 -12.54
N SER A 100 2.95 2.47 -12.57
CA SER A 100 4.21 1.72 -12.36
C SER A 100 5.04 1.50 -13.62
N GLY A 101 4.42 1.49 -14.80
CA GLY A 101 5.08 1.11 -16.05
C GLY A 101 5.54 -0.36 -16.10
N LEU A 102 5.19 -1.18 -15.10
CA LEU A 102 5.51 -2.60 -15.07
C LEU A 102 4.65 -3.37 -16.08
N GLU A 103 5.25 -4.38 -16.71
CA GLU A 103 4.56 -5.31 -17.61
C GLU A 103 3.98 -6.50 -16.81
N GLY A 104 2.77 -6.94 -17.16
CA GLY A 104 2.13 -8.10 -16.53
C GLY A 104 1.34 -7.78 -15.24
N SER A 105 0.96 -8.84 -14.52
CA SER A 105 0.26 -8.68 -13.23
C SER A 105 1.26 -8.44 -12.10
N ALA A 106 1.41 -7.18 -11.71
CA ALA A 106 2.26 -6.74 -10.61
C ALA A 106 1.62 -6.94 -9.21
N ILE A 107 0.38 -7.44 -9.17
CA ILE A 107 -0.37 -7.66 -7.93
C ILE A 107 -0.37 -9.15 -7.58
N GLY A 108 0.09 -9.47 -6.38
CA GLY A 108 -0.01 -10.76 -5.73
C GLY A 108 -1.03 -10.76 -4.60
N HIS A 109 -1.30 -11.94 -4.07
CA HIS A 109 -2.20 -12.14 -2.93
C HIS A 109 -1.48 -12.94 -1.85
N ILE A 110 -1.70 -12.54 -0.59
CA ILE A 110 -1.12 -13.17 0.59
C ILE A 110 -2.24 -13.56 1.53
N GLU A 111 -2.19 -14.79 2.05
CA GLU A 111 -3.08 -15.26 3.11
C GLU A 111 -3.10 -14.27 4.29
N ARG A 112 -4.26 -14.06 4.91
CA ARG A 112 -4.49 -13.05 5.94
C ARG A 112 -3.44 -13.00 7.05
N PHE A 113 -3.10 -14.13 7.67
CA PHE A 113 -2.12 -14.14 8.76
C PHE A 113 -0.71 -13.90 8.24
N ALA A 114 -0.35 -14.47 7.10
CA ALA A 114 0.92 -14.17 6.44
C ALA A 114 1.04 -12.67 6.09
N PHE A 115 -0.04 -12.03 5.64
CA PHE A 115 -0.08 -10.59 5.38
C PHE A 115 0.22 -9.79 6.65
N TYR A 116 -0.36 -10.16 7.81
CA TYR A 116 -0.05 -9.49 9.07
C TYR A 116 1.41 -9.68 9.49
N GLU A 117 2.02 -10.84 9.24
CA GLU A 117 3.43 -11.06 9.53
C GLU A 117 4.36 -10.23 8.63
N GLU A 118 4.03 -10.06 7.36
CA GLU A 118 4.78 -9.15 6.47
C GLU A 118 4.54 -7.67 6.82
N ALA A 119 3.31 -7.29 7.16
CA ALA A 119 2.97 -5.93 7.54
C ALA A 119 3.69 -5.46 8.83
N LYS A 120 3.99 -6.37 9.77
CA LYS A 120 4.79 -6.05 10.97
C LYS A 120 6.24 -5.69 10.64
N LYS A 121 6.76 -6.15 9.50
CA LYS A 121 8.12 -5.88 9.04
C LYS A 121 8.20 -4.61 8.19
N ALA A 122 7.05 -4.05 7.80
CA ALA A 122 7.00 -2.88 6.95
C ALA A 122 7.67 -1.67 7.62
N TYR A 123 8.33 -0.86 6.79
CA TYR A 123 8.99 0.36 7.22
C TYR A 123 7.97 1.35 7.81
N ALA A 124 6.78 1.42 7.20
CA ALA A 124 5.68 2.23 7.68
C ALA A 124 4.30 1.64 7.33
N VAL A 125 3.30 2.07 8.10
CA VAL A 125 1.88 1.80 7.85
C VAL A 125 1.14 3.13 7.69
N ILE A 126 0.43 3.30 6.58
CA ILE A 126 -0.48 4.41 6.33
C ILE A 126 -1.89 3.96 6.70
N ALA A 127 -2.47 4.53 7.76
CA ALA A 127 -3.83 4.22 8.20
C ALA A 127 -4.84 5.13 7.49
N THR A 128 -5.57 4.58 6.51
CA THR A 128 -6.57 5.33 5.73
C THR A 128 -7.97 5.24 6.36
N GLY A 129 -8.92 5.98 5.79
CA GLY A 129 -10.35 5.86 6.09
C GLY A 129 -11.11 4.90 5.18
N GLU A 130 -10.42 4.06 4.40
CA GLU A 130 -11.03 3.16 3.43
C GLU A 130 -12.02 2.20 4.09
N LYS A 131 -13.21 2.07 3.51
CA LYS A 131 -14.31 1.28 4.07
C LYS A 131 -14.49 -0.05 3.36
N ALA A 132 -13.96 -0.21 2.15
CA ALA A 132 -13.98 -1.48 1.44
C ALA A 132 -13.27 -2.57 2.26
N LEU A 133 -13.80 -3.80 2.19
CA LEU A 133 -13.18 -4.95 2.81
C LEU A 133 -12.04 -5.47 1.95
N TYR A 134 -11.03 -6.07 2.58
CA TYR A 134 -9.83 -6.59 1.93
C TYR A 134 -9.11 -5.52 1.09
N ALA A 135 -9.10 -4.28 1.57
CA ALA A 135 -8.56 -3.13 0.85
C ALA A 135 -7.10 -2.81 1.23
N ASN A 136 -6.47 -3.66 2.03
CA ASN A 136 -5.08 -3.52 2.45
C ASN A 136 -4.11 -3.79 1.29
N ILE A 137 -3.10 -2.94 1.16
CA ILE A 137 -2.08 -3.02 0.12
C ILE A 137 -0.72 -3.01 0.79
N LEU A 138 0.15 -3.94 0.40
CA LEU A 138 1.57 -3.91 0.73
C LEU A 138 2.35 -3.60 -0.55
N LEU A 139 3.17 -2.56 -0.50
CA LEU A 139 4.02 -2.10 -1.61
C LEU A 139 5.47 -2.36 -1.28
N GLN A 140 6.25 -2.87 -2.23
CA GLN A 140 7.70 -3.03 -2.11
C GLN A 140 8.44 -2.03 -3.01
N LYS A 141 9.40 -1.29 -2.42
CA LYS A 141 10.14 -0.24 -3.13
C LYS A 141 11.19 -0.82 -4.07
N GLY A 142 11.20 -0.31 -5.30
CA GLY A 142 12.22 -0.60 -6.30
C GLY A 142 13.44 0.31 -6.22
N VAL A 143 14.14 0.36 -7.34
CA VAL A 143 15.32 1.21 -7.57
C VAL A 143 14.93 2.45 -8.38
N VAL A 144 15.71 3.52 -8.24
CA VAL A 144 15.65 4.75 -9.06
C VAL A 144 16.84 4.77 -10.00
#